data_AF-A0A8W8LMK4-F1
#
_entry.id   AF-A0A8W8LMK4-F1
#
_cell.length_a   1.000
_cell.length_b   1.000
_cell.length_c   1.000
_cell.angle_alpha   90.00
_cell.angle_beta   90.00
_cell.angle_gamma   90.00
#
_symmetry.space_group_name_H-M   'P 1'
#
loop_
_entity.id
_entity.type
_entity.pdbx_description
1 polymer ?
#
loop_
_entity_poly.entity_id
_entity_poly.type
_entity_poly.pdbx_seq_one_letter_code
_entity_poly.pdbx_strand_id
1 'polypeptide(L)' 'MGDSLGDLHMADRAVGVQNKLKIGFLNVKVEESLELYMKKYDIVILEDETLNVGNAILRKVLQSKQ' A
#
# COMPACT_ATOMS: atom_id res chain seq x y z
N MET A 1 -3.02 -1.67 -3.26
CA MET A 1 -3.13 -0.41 -2.51
C MET A 1 -4.57 -0.30 -2.06
N GLY A 2 -4.84 0.21 -0.87
CA GLY A 2 -6.19 0.38 -0.36
C GLY A 2 -6.19 1.24 0.89
N ASP A 3 -7.37 1.61 1.37
CA ASP A 3 -7.58 2.46 2.53
C ASP A 3 -8.25 1.71 3.69
N SER A 4 -8.67 0.47 3.46
CA SER A 4 -9.37 -0.37 4.43
C SER A 4 -8.71 -1.74 4.59
N LEU A 5 -8.85 -2.37 5.75
CA LEU A 5 -8.34 -3.74 5.97
C LEU A 5 -8.96 -4.78 5.03
N GLY A 6 -10.14 -4.50 4.46
CA GLY A 6 -10.76 -5.36 3.43
C GLY A 6 -9.90 -5.47 2.18
N ASP A 7 -9.07 -4.45 1.90
CA ASP A 7 -8.27 -4.36 0.68
C ASP A 7 -7.04 -5.27 0.67
N LEU A 8 -6.65 -5.81 1.83
CA LEU A 8 -5.50 -6.70 1.97
C LEU A 8 -5.58 -7.94 1.07
N HIS A 9 -6.81 -8.36 0.77
CA HIS A 9 -7.15 -9.57 0.04
C HIS A 9 -7.46 -9.35 -1.44
N MET A 10 -7.46 -8.11 -1.94
CA MET A 10 -7.83 -7.82 -3.33
C MET A 10 -6.98 -8.60 -4.36
N ALA A 11 -5.71 -8.86 -4.04
CA ALA A 11 -4.79 -9.56 -4.93
C ALA A 11 -4.72 -11.09 -4.69
N ASP A 12 -5.52 -11.66 -3.78
CA ASP A 12 -5.37 -13.06 -3.38
C ASP A 12 -5.76 -14.07 -4.47
N ARG A 13 -6.52 -13.63 -5.48
CA ARG A 13 -6.87 -14.45 -6.65
C ARG A 13 -5.98 -14.17 -7.87
N ALA A 14 -4.96 -13.33 -7.74
CA ALA A 14 -4.04 -13.06 -8.84
C ALA A 14 -3.08 -14.25 -9.04
N VAL A 15 -2.94 -14.69 -10.29
CA VAL A 15 -2.07 -15.81 -10.67
C VAL A 15 -0.70 -15.27 -11.07
N GLY A 16 0.38 -15.99 -10.73
CA GLY A 16 1.74 -15.64 -11.16
C GLY A 16 2.37 -14.46 -10.40
N VAL A 17 1.87 -14.14 -9.21
CA VAL A 17 2.44 -13.08 -8.36
C VAL A 17 3.76 -13.55 -7.74
N GLN A 18 4.87 -12.97 -8.19
CA GLN A 18 6.21 -13.20 -7.63
C GLN A 18 6.47 -12.32 -6.40
N ASN A 19 6.14 -11.03 -6.52
CA ASN A 19 6.33 -10.03 -5.47
C ASN A 19 5.03 -9.26 -5.26
N LYS A 20 4.65 -9.04 -4.00
CA LYS A 20 3.46 -8.26 -3.60
C LYS A 20 3.91 -7.17 -2.62
N LEU A 21 3.49 -5.94 -2.87
CA LEU A 21 3.70 -4.79 -1.97
C LEU A 21 2.32 -4.22 -1.61
N LYS A 22 2.02 -4.16 -0.32
CA LYS A 22 0.77 -3.65 0.24
C LYS A 22 0.99 -2.24 0.78
N ILE A 23 0.35 -1.26 0.15
CA ILE A 23 0.34 0.14 0.60
C ILE A 23 -1.06 0.47 1.12
N GLY A 24 -1.13 0.93 2.37
CA GLY A 24 -2.34 1.31 3.08
C GLY A 24 -2.41 2.82 3.27
N PHE A 25 -3.52 3.44 2.88
CA PHE A 25 -3.80 4.85 3.16
C PHE A 25 -4.67 4.96 4.41
N LEU A 26 -4.17 5.61 5.46
CA LEU A 26 -4.86 5.74 6.73
C LEU A 26 -5.17 7.22 6.98
N ASN A 27 -6.39 7.61 6.62
CA ASN A 27 -6.88 9.00 6.72
C ASN A 27 -7.97 9.17 7.79
N VAL A 28 -8.43 8.08 8.41
CA VAL A 28 -9.54 8.07 9.37
C VAL A 28 -9.14 7.27 10.60
N LYS A 29 -9.41 7.80 11.80
CA LYS A 29 -9.09 7.14 13.08
C LYS A 29 -7.63 6.69 13.16
N VAL A 30 -6.72 7.59 12.81
CA VAL A 30 -5.29 7.30 12.65
C VAL A 30 -4.73 6.67 13.93
N GLU A 31 -4.92 7.32 15.08
CA GLU A 31 -4.38 6.84 16.37
C GLU A 31 -4.88 5.42 16.73
N GLU A 32 -6.18 5.16 16.54
CA GLU A 32 -6.80 3.87 16.86
C GLU A 32 -6.36 2.75 15.91
N SER A 33 -6.12 3.08 14.65
CA SER A 33 -5.94 2.09 13.57
C SER A 33 -4.47 1.89 13.16
N LEU A 34 -3.57 2.81 13.54
CA LEU A 34 -2.18 2.82 13.09
C LEU A 34 -1.46 1.51 13.39
N GLU A 35 -1.57 1.02 14.63
CA GLU A 35 -0.89 -0.23 15.04
C GLU A 35 -1.34 -1.41 14.18
N LEU A 36 -2.64 -1.49 13.90
CA LEU A 36 -3.21 -2.56 13.08
C LEU A 36 -2.80 -2.43 11.62
N TYR A 37 -2.78 -1.22 11.07
CA TYR A 37 -2.33 -0.97 9.69
C TYR A 37 -0.86 -1.31 9.52
N MET A 38 0.01 -0.90 10.46
CA MET A 38 1.44 -1.22 10.45
C MET A 38 1.73 -2.72 10.53
N LYS A 39 0.85 -3.51 11.16
CA LYS A 39 0.96 -4.98 11.21
C LYS A 39 0.52 -5.68 9.91
N LYS A 40 -0.26 -5.01 9.06
CA LYS A 40 -0.96 -5.65 7.93
C LYS A 40 -0.50 -5.16 6.56
N TYR A 41 -0.09 -3.91 6.46
CA TYR A 41 0.49 -3.30 5.27
C TYR A 41 2.01 -3.21 5.40
N ASP A 42 2.70 -3.24 4.25
CA ASP A 42 4.15 -3.07 4.20
C ASP A 42 4.52 -1.58 4.31
N ILE A 43 3.65 -0.70 3.79
CA ILE A 43 3.77 0.76 3.87
C ILE A 43 2.42 1.32 4.32
N VAL A 44 2.43 2.16 5.35
CA VAL A 44 1.26 2.93 5.79
C VAL A 44 1.53 4.41 5.52
N ILE A 45 0.61 5.04 4.83
CA ILE A 45 0.64 6.47 4.51
C ILE A 45 -0.43 7.14 5.36
N LEU A 46 -0.04 8.13 6.17
CA LEU A 46 -0.94 8.82 7.10
C LEU A 46 -1.36 10.15 6.51
N GLU A 47 -2.67 10.39 6.49
CA GLU A 47 -3.27 11.70 6.20
C GLU A 47 -2.74 12.37 4.91
N ASP A 48 -2.38 11.56 3.91
CA ASP A 48 -1.92 12.00 2.59
C ASP A 48 -2.85 11.43 1.52
N GLU A 49 -3.57 12.33 0.86
CA GLU A 49 -4.53 12.02 -0.20
C GLU A 49 -3.90 12.00 -1.60
N THR A 50 -2.57 12.01 -1.68
CA THR A 50 -1.81 11.95 -2.94
C THR A 50 -1.32 10.54 -3.25
N LEU A 51 -0.97 10.29 -4.52
CA LEU A 51 -0.33 9.06 -4.96
C LEU A 51 1.19 9.18 -5.09
N ASN A 52 1.82 10.16 -4.41
CA ASN A 52 3.24 10.48 -4.58
C ASN A 52 4.16 9.29 -4.29
N VAL A 53 3.91 8.56 -3.20
CA VAL A 53 4.68 7.36 -2.83
C VAL A 53 4.55 6.26 -3.89
N GLY A 54 3.31 5.96 -4.32
CA GLY A 54 3.05 4.98 -5.37
C GLY A 54 3.75 5.35 -6.68
N ASN A 55 3.67 6.61 -7.08
CA ASN A 55 4.33 7.14 -8.27
C ASN A 55 5.86 7.09 -8.17
N ALA A 56 6.44 7.36 -6.99
CA ALA A 56 7.89 7.26 -6.78
C ALA A 56 8.39 5.82 -6.93
N ILE A 57 7.66 4.85 -6.37
CA ILE A 57 7.95 3.42 -6.52
C ILE A 57 7.87 3.01 -8.00
N LEU A 58 6.78 3.39 -8.69
CA LEU A 58 6.61 3.10 -10.11
C LEU A 58 7.75 3.68 -10.96
N ARG A 59 8.13 4.94 -10.73
CA ARG A 59 9.27 5.56 -11.43
C ARG A 59 10.54 4.76 -11.21
N LYS A 60 10.84 4.36 -9.98
CA LYS A 60 12.06 3.60 -9.68
C LYS A 60 12.07 2.23 -10.35
N VAL A 61 10.95 1.50 -10.30
CA VAL A 61 10.81 0.17 -10.92
C VAL A 61 10.88 0.27 -12.45
N LEU A 62 10.20 1.23 -13.05
CA LEU A 62 10.18 1.39 -14.51
C LEU A 62 11.52 1.94 -15.06
N GLN A 63 12.21 2.80 -14.31
CA GLN A 63 13.53 3.32 -14.70
C GLN A 63 14.66 2.30 -14.48
N SER A 64 14.50 1.35 -13.56
CA SER A 64 15.48 0.25 -13.37
C SER A 64 15.52 -0.76 -14.52
N LYS A 65 14.65 -0.62 -15.52
CA LYS A 65 14.60 -1.48 -16.72
C LYS A 65 15.37 -0.90 -17.93
N GLN A 66 16.16 0.16 -17.75
CA GLN A 66 17.14 0.61 -18.75
C GLN A 66 18.49 -0.06 -18.54
#